data_AF-A0A3A5M4B5-F1
#
_entry.id   AF-A0A3A5M4B5-F1
#
_cell.length_a   1.000
_cell.length_b   1.000
_cell.length_c   1.000
_cell.angle_alpha   90.00
_cell.angle_beta   90.00
_cell.angle_gamma   90.00
#
_symmetry.space_group_name_H-M   'P 1'
#
loop_
_entity.id
_entity.type
_entity.pdbx_description
1 polymer ?
#
loop_
_entity_poly.entity_id
_entity_poly.type
_entity_poly.pdbx_seq_one_letter_code
_entity_poly.pdbx_strand_id
1 'polypeptide(L)' 'MTASTPPEPQPAGVDTLSYEQAREELVAVVSRLEAGGVSLEESLALWERGEALADRCEAWLEGAKARLAAARDKAEGQ' A
#
# COMPACT_ATOMS: atom_id res chain seq x y z
N MET A 1 33.58 -11.74 -21.38
CA MET A 1 33.01 -10.48 -20.85
C MET A 1 31.57 -10.77 -20.45
N THR A 2 31.32 -11.16 -19.21
CA THR A 2 29.97 -11.37 -18.68
C THR A 2 29.54 -10.08 -18.01
N ALA A 3 28.61 -9.35 -18.63
CA ALA A 3 28.01 -8.18 -18.02
C ALA A 3 27.10 -8.64 -16.86
N SER A 4 27.47 -8.27 -15.64
CA SER A 4 26.58 -8.35 -14.49
C SER A 4 25.52 -7.27 -14.63
N THR A 5 24.32 -7.65 -15.06
CA THR A 5 23.12 -6.81 -14.99
C THR A 5 22.83 -6.49 -13.52
N PRO A 6 22.70 -5.21 -13.12
CA PRO A 6 22.27 -4.84 -11.77
C PRO A 6 20.83 -5.33 -11.52
N PRO A 7 20.44 -5.69 -10.29
CA PRO A 7 19.04 -5.98 -9.99
C PRO A 7 18.22 -4.70 -10.20
N GLU A 8 17.24 -4.76 -11.09
CA GLU A 8 16.22 -3.72 -11.22
C GLU A 8 15.55 -3.52 -9.85
N PRO A 9 15.23 -2.26 -9.46
CA PRO A 9 14.53 -1.99 -8.21
C PRO A 9 13.14 -2.62 -8.31
N GLN A 10 13.00 -3.82 -7.77
CA GLN A 10 11.70 -4.45 -7.61
C GLN A 10 10.85 -3.51 -6.75
N PRO A 11 9.59 -3.23 -7.12
CA PRO A 11 8.72 -2.43 -6.29
C PRO A 11 8.72 -3.05 -4.90
N ALA A 12 9.08 -2.26 -3.89
CA ALA A 12 9.10 -2.72 -2.51
C ALA A 12 7.77 -3.40 -2.20
N GLY A 13 7.82 -4.57 -1.55
CA GLY A 13 6.60 -5.30 -1.20
C GLY A 13 5.67 -4.39 -0.41
N VAL A 14 4.37 -4.42 -0.73
CA VAL A 14 3.35 -3.51 -0.18
C VAL A 14 3.39 -3.49 1.36
N ASP A 15 3.76 -4.61 1.97
CA ASP A 15 3.93 -4.78 3.43
C ASP A 15 4.98 -3.86 4.07
N THR A 16 5.91 -3.34 3.29
CA THR A 16 7.00 -2.48 3.77
C THR A 16 6.69 -0.99 3.64
N LEU A 17 5.61 -0.63 2.96
CA LEU A 17 5.24 0.76 2.70
C LEU A 17 4.74 1.47 3.97
N SER A 18 5.14 2.73 4.13
CA SER A 18 4.45 3.63 5.07
C SER A 18 3.03 3.92 4.60
N TYR A 19 2.17 4.42 5.50
CA TYR A 19 0.79 4.77 5.17
C TYR A 19 0.73 5.76 3.98
N GLU A 20 1.53 6.83 4.01
CA GLU A 20 1.50 7.84 2.94
C GLU A 20 1.96 7.27 1.59
N GLN A 21 3.01 6.45 1.59
CA GLN A 21 3.48 5.78 0.37
C GLN A 21 2.43 4.81 -0.19
N ALA A 22 1.83 3.99 0.67
CA ALA A 22 0.78 3.05 0.25
C ALA A 22 -0.44 3.80 -0.32
N ARG A 23 -0.82 4.91 0.32
CA ARG A 23 -1.92 5.77 -0.13
C ARG A 23 -1.61 6.45 -1.46
N GLU A 24 -0.42 7.01 -1.64
CA GLU A 24 -0.01 7.65 -2.91
C GLU A 24 0.01 6.64 -4.05
N GLU A 25 0.57 5.45 -3.82
CA GLU A 25 0.55 4.37 -4.82
C GLU A 25 -0.87 3.92 -5.13
N LEU A 26 -1.76 3.82 -4.14
CA LEU A 26 -3.16 3.45 -4.35
C LEU A 26 -3.88 4.47 -5.23
N VAL A 27 -3.68 5.77 -4.98
CA VAL A 27 -4.24 6.84 -5.81
C VAL A 27 -3.73 6.73 -7.26
N ALA A 28 -2.45 6.44 -7.46
CA ALA A 28 -1.89 6.26 -8.79
C ALA A 28 -2.48 5.04 -9.52
N VAL A 29 -2.67 3.92 -8.80
CA VAL A 29 -3.30 2.71 -9.34
C VAL A 29 -4.74 2.98 -9.77
N VAL A 30 -5.53 3.61 -8.89
CA VAL A 30 -6.93 3.97 -9.17
C VAL A 30 -7.01 4.92 -10.38
N SER A 31 -6.17 5.95 -10.41
CA SER A 31 -6.13 6.89 -11.54
C SER A 31 -5.80 6.19 -12.87
N ARG A 32 -4.90 5.20 -12.88
CA ARG A 32 -4.59 4.43 -14.09
C ARG A 32 -5.73 3.51 -14.51
N LEU A 33 -6.44 2.90 -13.56
CA LEU A 33 -7.64 2.10 -13.84
C LEU A 33 -8.77 2.97 -14.43
N GLU A 34 -9.00 4.16 -13.86
CA GLU A 34 -10.04 5.10 -14.30
C GLU A 34 -9.73 5.72 -15.67
N ALA A 35 -8.46 6.00 -15.96
CA ALA A 35 -8.03 6.51 -17.27
C ALA A 35 -8.34 5.51 -18.40
N GLY A 36 -8.42 4.21 -18.08
CA GLY A 36 -8.60 3.14 -19.06
C GLY A 36 -7.41 3.03 -20.02
N GLY A 37 -7.62 2.38 -21.17
CA GLY A 37 -6.59 2.23 -22.20
C GLY A 37 -5.49 1.20 -21.89
N VAL A 38 -5.62 0.47 -20.77
CA VAL A 38 -4.80 -0.69 -20.41
C VAL A 38 -5.49 -1.99 -20.82
N SER A 39 -4.71 -3.04 -21.05
CA SER A 39 -5.26 -4.37 -21.35
C SER A 39 -6.02 -4.96 -20.14
N LEU A 40 -6.80 -6.01 -20.36
CA LEU A 40 -7.49 -6.73 -19.28
C LEU A 40 -6.50 -7.28 -18.25
N GLU A 41 -5.39 -7.87 -18.71
CA GLU A 41 -4.35 -8.44 -17.85
C GLU A 41 -3.70 -7.35 -16.98
N GLU A 42 -3.38 -6.20 -17.57
CA GLU A 42 -2.88 -5.05 -16.82
C GLU A 42 -3.92 -4.48 -15.84
N SER A 43 -5.20 -4.46 -16.22
CA SER A 43 -6.29 -4.01 -15.36
C SER A 43 -6.42 -4.91 -14.13
N LEU A 44 -6.30 -6.23 -14.31
CA LEU A 44 -6.31 -7.19 -13.20
C LEU A 44 -5.09 -7.01 -12.29
N ALA A 45 -3.89 -6.87 -12.86
CA ALA A 45 -2.68 -6.66 -12.07
C ALA A 45 -2.73 -5.35 -11.27
N LEU A 46 -3.28 -4.28 -11.85
CA LEU A 46 -3.51 -3.01 -11.16
C LEU A 46 -4.54 -3.17 -10.05
N TRP A 47 -5.64 -3.89 -10.29
CA TRP A 47 -6.64 -4.15 -9.26
C TRP A 47 -6.07 -4.94 -8.08
N GLU A 48 -5.36 -6.04 -8.32
CA GLU A 48 -4.73 -6.85 -7.26
C GLU A 48 -3.74 -6.03 -6.43
N ARG A 49 -2.94 -5.17 -7.10
CA ARG A 49 -2.05 -4.24 -6.40
C ARG A 49 -2.83 -3.21 -5.58
N GLY A 50 -3.93 -2.69 -6.13
CA GLY A 50 -4.82 -1.75 -5.44
C GLY A 50 -5.41 -2.34 -4.17
N GLU A 51 -5.89 -3.58 -4.21
CA GLU A 51 -6.41 -4.30 -3.03
C GLU A 51 -5.33 -4.46 -1.96
N ALA A 52 -4.13 -4.91 -2.34
CA ALA A 52 -3.03 -5.05 -1.39
C ALA A 52 -2.65 -3.71 -0.72
N LEU A 53 -2.67 -2.61 -1.49
CA LEU A 53 -2.38 -1.27 -0.97
C LEU A 53 -3.50 -0.79 -0.02
N ALA A 54 -4.76 -1.09 -0.33
CA ALA A 54 -5.90 -0.78 0.53
C ALA A 54 -5.80 -1.52 1.87
N ASP A 55 -5.54 -2.83 1.84
CA ASP A 55 -5.33 -3.65 3.04
C ASP A 55 -4.20 -3.10 3.91
N ARG A 56 -3.10 -2.67 3.29
CA ARG A 56 -1.98 -2.04 3.99
C ARG A 56 -2.39 -0.73 4.67
N CYS A 57 -3.16 0.11 3.98
CA CYS A 57 -3.67 1.36 4.54
C CYS A 57 -4.58 1.09 5.74
N GLU A 58 -5.48 0.11 5.62
CA GLU A 58 -6.38 -0.30 6.71
C GLU A 58 -5.59 -0.79 7.92
N ALA A 59 -4.60 -1.66 7.73
CA ALA A 59 -3.76 -2.17 8.82
C ALA A 59 -3.05 -1.03 9.60
N TRP A 60 -2.60 0.02 8.90
CA TRP A 60 -2.03 1.21 9.54
C TRP A 60 -3.06 1.96 10.38
N LEU A 61 -4.27 2.17 9.84
CA LEU A 61 -5.34 2.90 10.51
C LEU A 61 -5.86 2.14 11.74
N GLU A 62 -6.08 0.83 11.62
CA GLU A 62 -6.47 -0.01 12.75
C GLU A 62 -5.40 -0.03 13.85
N GLY A 63 -4.13 -0.14 13.46
CA GLY A 63 -3.01 -0.03 14.40
C GLY A 63 -2.97 1.32 15.14
N ALA A 64 -3.29 2.42 14.45
CA ALA A 64 -3.36 3.75 15.07
C ALA A 64 -4.55 3.85 16.03
N LYS A 65 -5.74 3.37 15.64
CA LYS A 65 -6.94 3.34 16.48
C LYS A 65 -6.71 2.54 17.77
N ALA A 66 -6.08 1.37 17.67
CA ALA A 66 -5.77 0.54 18.83
C ALA A 66 -4.84 1.24 19.83
N ARG A 67 -3.82 1.95 19.34
CA ARG A 67 -2.91 2.75 20.20
C ARG A 67 -3.65 3.88 20.90
N LEU A 68 -4.55 4.57 20.21
CA LEU A 68 -5.36 5.64 20.79
C LEU A 68 -6.31 5.11 21.87
N ALA A 69 -6.98 3.98 21.61
CA ALA A 69 -7.84 3.33 22.60
C ALA A 69 -7.05 2.95 23.86
N ALA A 70 -5.90 2.31 23.70
CA ALA A 70 -5.04 1.93 24.83
C ALA A 70 -4.51 3.14 25.62
N ALA A 71 -4.23 4.27 24.94
CA ALA A 71 -3.82 5.51 25.61
C ALA A 71 -4.96 6.13 26.42
N ARG A 72 -6.20 6.08 25.90
CA ARG A 72 -7.39 6.57 26.61
C ARG A 72 -7.68 5.75 27.86
N ASP A 73 -7.69 4.41 27.75
CA ASP A 73 -7.98 3.53 28.88
C ASP A 73 -6.97 3.72 30.02
N LYS A 74 -5.70 3.99 29.69
CA LYS A 74 -4.66 4.34 30.68
C LYS A 74 -4.90 5.68 31.37
N ALA A 75 -5.46 6.66 30.67
CA ALA A 75 -5.74 7.99 31.21
C ALA A 75 -6.99 7.99 32.12
N GLU A 76 -7.96 7.11 31.87
CA GLU A 76 -9.20 6.99 32.67
C GLU A 76 -9.05 6.07 33.89
N GLY A 77 -8.06 5.17 33.88
CA GLY A 77 -7.73 4.29 35.01
C GLY A 77 -6.74 4.88 36.04
N GLN A 78 -6.49 6.19 35.98
CA GLN A 78 -5.64 6.97 36.89
C GLN A 78 -6.50 7.97 37.66
#